data_AF-A0A2D8RQD9-F1
#
_entry.id   AF-A0A2D8RQD9-F1
#
_cell.length_a   1.000
_cell.length_b   1.000
_cell.length_c   1.000
_cell.angle_alpha   90.00
_cell.angle_beta   90.00
_cell.angle_gamma   90.00
#
_symmetry.space_group_name_H-M   'P 1'
#
loop_
_entity.id
_entity.type
_entity.pdbx_description
1 polymer ?
#
loop_
_entity_poly.entity_id
_entity_poly.type
_entity_poly.pdbx_seq_one_letter_code
_entity_poly.pdbx_strand_id
1 'polypeptide(L)'
;MKGKRYTTEQKIRILREAERSDKTILDVQCEQQISEQTFHRWKKEFGIMEVDQAKQLKELQKENARLKRMLVDEMLGKEHLKEALEKTVSPGHKRQIAEKLVSGGRCTARAACRHFGLHRSTFAYRAKQPDAWLSKLKAAVRRASNLYPEMGYPKIARLLKREGWSVGTRMV
;
A
#
# COMPACT_ATOMS: atom_id res chain seq x y z
N MET A 1 -0.53 31.87 39.49
CA MET A 1 0.68 32.45 38.85
C MET A 1 1.14 31.53 37.74
N LYS A 2 1.39 32.04 36.52
CA LYS A 2 1.96 31.22 35.42
C LYS A 2 3.41 30.91 35.77
N GLY A 3 3.72 29.67 36.14
CA GLY A 3 5.10 29.24 36.36
C GLY A 3 5.94 29.35 35.08
N LYS A 4 7.20 29.80 35.20
CA LYS A 4 8.16 29.79 34.09
C LYS A 4 8.30 28.34 33.57
N ARG A 5 8.00 28.11 32.29
CA ARG A 5 8.20 26.82 31.63
C ARG A 5 9.61 26.79 31.02
N TYR A 6 10.46 25.93 31.56
CA TYR A 6 11.82 25.72 31.04
C TYR A 6 11.82 24.65 29.95
N THR A 7 12.40 24.97 28.80
CA THR A 7 12.70 24.00 27.74
C THR A 7 13.83 23.07 28.20
N THR A 8 13.91 21.85 27.64
CA THR A 8 14.98 20.88 27.98
C THR A 8 16.38 21.48 27.80
N GLU A 9 16.58 22.28 26.76
CA GLU A 9 17.84 22.99 26.47
C GLU A 9 18.18 24.02 27.57
N GLN A 10 17.19 24.77 28.05
CA GLN A 10 17.38 25.74 29.15
C GLN A 10 17.72 25.05 30.47
N LYS A 11 17.07 23.91 30.77
CA LYS A 11 17.37 23.12 31.97
C LYS A 11 18.82 22.65 31.99
N ILE A 12 19.31 22.12 30.87
CA ILE A 12 20.68 21.62 30.76
C ILE A 12 21.70 22.77 30.81
N ARG A 13 21.39 23.92 30.18
CA ARG A 13 22.26 25.09 30.24
C ARG A 13 22.47 25.57 31.69
N ILE A 14 21.40 25.62 32.48
CA ILE A 14 21.45 26.01 33.89
C ILE A 14 22.25 24.98 34.72
N LEU A 15 22.08 23.68 34.46
CA LEU A 15 22.88 22.64 35.11
C LEU A 15 24.38 22.78 34.82
N ARG A 16 24.75 23.06 33.55
CA ARG A 16 26.15 23.25 33.14
C ARG A 16 26.77 24.53 33.68
N GLU A 17 26.00 25.60 33.78
CA GLU A 17 26.44 26.86 34.36
C GLU A 17 26.73 26.70 35.86
N ALA A 18 25.85 25.98 36.58
CA ALA A 18 26.07 25.61 37.99
C ALA A 18 27.31 24.72 38.18
N GLU A 19 27.53 23.73 37.30
CA GLU A 19 28.71 22.84 37.35
C GLU A 19 30.03 23.52 36.97
N ARG A 20 30.02 24.51 36.06
CA ARG A 20 31.24 25.23 35.64
C ARG A 20 31.69 26.30 36.62
N SER A 21 30.76 26.88 37.36
CA SER A 21 31.02 28.06 38.20
C SER A 21 31.26 27.74 39.68
N ASP A 22 31.20 26.46 40.08
CA ASP A 22 31.22 26.01 41.48
C ASP A 22 30.25 26.81 42.38
N LYS A 23 29.18 27.35 41.81
CA LYS A 23 28.18 28.14 42.54
C LYS A 23 27.42 27.26 43.51
N THR A 24 27.22 27.79 44.71
CA THR A 24 26.34 27.18 45.71
C THR A 24 24.91 27.07 45.18
N ILE A 25 24.19 26.02 45.57
CA ILE A 25 22.80 25.76 45.13
C ILE A 25 21.88 26.97 45.43
N LEU A 26 22.19 27.72 46.51
CA LEU A 26 21.52 28.94 46.91
C LEU A 26 21.67 30.08 45.88
N ASP A 27 22.83 30.22 45.24
CA ASP A 27 23.07 31.26 44.23
C ASP A 27 22.28 30.97 42.96
N VAL A 28 22.24 29.70 42.54
CA VAL A 28 21.43 29.25 41.40
C VAL A 28 19.94 29.45 41.66
N GLN A 29 19.49 29.25 42.90
CA GLN A 29 18.12 29.49 43.32
C GLN A 29 17.74 30.98 43.26
N CYS A 30 18.64 31.88 43.69
CA CYS A 30 18.44 33.33 43.59
C CYS A 30 18.45 33.85 42.15
N GLU A 31 19.42 33.41 41.33
CA GLU A 31 19.58 33.88 39.95
C GLU A 31 18.48 33.36 39.02
N GLN A 32 18.16 32.07 39.10
CA GLN A 32 17.24 31.41 38.17
C GLN A 32 15.81 31.30 38.72
N GLN A 33 15.57 31.63 39.99
CA GLN A 33 14.28 31.48 40.66
C GLN A 33 13.74 30.04 40.60
N ILE A 34 14.61 29.05 40.84
CA ILE A 34 14.29 27.62 40.80
C ILE A 34 14.47 27.04 42.20
N SER A 35 13.55 26.19 42.66
CA SER A 35 13.71 25.50 43.94
C SER A 35 14.81 24.42 43.86
N GLU A 36 15.52 24.21 44.96
CA GLU A 36 16.54 23.16 45.10
C GLU A 36 16.03 21.77 44.65
N GLN A 37 14.79 21.42 45.01
CA GLN A 37 14.15 20.16 44.59
C GLN A 37 14.04 20.04 43.07
N THR A 38 13.74 21.13 42.37
CA THR A 38 13.62 21.16 40.91
C THR A 38 14.99 21.01 40.25
N PHE A 39 16.03 21.62 40.82
CA PHE A 39 17.41 21.50 40.38
C PHE A 39 17.92 20.05 40.48
N HIS A 40 17.75 19.40 41.64
CA HIS A 40 18.13 17.99 41.81
C HIS A 40 17.35 17.05 40.89
N ARG A 41 16.07 17.32 40.63
CA ARG A 41 15.28 16.54 39.67
C ARG A 41 15.86 16.66 38.26
N TRP A 42 16.19 17.86 37.80
CA TRP A 42 16.81 18.05 36.49
C TRP A 42 18.20 17.43 36.42
N LYS A 43 19.00 17.50 37.49
CA LYS A 43 20.30 16.84 37.56
C LYS A 43 20.18 15.31 37.43
N LYS A 44 19.16 14.70 38.03
CA LYS A 44 18.87 13.26 37.87
C LYS A 44 18.41 12.90 36.45
N GLU A 45 17.57 13.73 35.83
CA GLU A 45 16.99 13.46 34.50
C GLU A 45 17.95 13.80 33.34
N PHE A 46 18.78 14.83 33.48
CA PHE A 46 19.56 15.41 32.39
C PHE A 46 21.04 15.64 32.71
N GLY A 47 21.52 15.25 33.90
CA GLY A 47 22.89 15.55 34.34
C GLY A 47 24.01 14.91 33.51
N ILE A 48 23.70 13.83 32.78
CA ILE A 48 24.65 13.17 31.85
C ILE A 48 24.47 13.70 30.41
N MET A 49 23.39 14.43 30.12
CA MET A 49 23.03 14.82 28.77
C MET A 49 23.64 16.19 28.42
N GLU A 50 24.36 16.27 27.31
CA GLU A 50 24.86 17.55 26.80
C GLU A 50 23.76 18.36 26.11
N VAL A 51 23.92 19.69 26.07
CA VAL A 51 22.96 20.59 25.38
C VAL A 51 22.81 20.22 23.90
N ASP A 52 23.92 19.82 23.26
CA ASP A 52 23.91 19.41 21.86
C ASP A 52 23.21 18.06 21.65
N GLN A 53 23.36 17.12 22.58
CA GLN A 53 22.59 15.86 22.57
C GLN A 53 21.09 16.12 22.73
N ALA A 54 20.69 17.09 23.56
CA ALA A 54 19.29 17.45 23.73
C ALA A 54 18.67 18.09 22.48
N LYS A 55 19.44 18.93 21.77
CA LYS A 55 19.04 19.51 20.48
C LYS A 55 18.90 18.43 19.41
N GLN A 56 19.91 17.58 19.28
CA GLN A 56 19.89 16.44 18.35
C GLN A 56 18.70 15.51 18.63
N LEU A 57 18.42 15.21 19.90
CA LEU A 57 17.29 14.36 20.28
C LEU A 57 15.94 14.96 19.85
N LYS A 58 15.76 16.27 20.03
CA LYS A 58 14.53 16.97 19.64
C LYS A 58 14.36 17.03 18.12
N GLU A 59 15.45 17.24 17.40
CA GLU A 59 15.47 17.21 15.93
C GLU A 59 15.14 15.81 15.41
N LEU A 60 15.79 14.78 15.94
CA LEU A 60 15.49 13.38 15.63
C LEU A 60 14.04 13.00 15.96
N GLN A 61 13.49 13.48 17.08
CA GLN A 61 12.07 13.25 17.40
C GLN A 61 11.14 13.91 16.39
N LYS A 62 11.44 15.13 15.94
CA LYS A 62 10.67 15.85 14.92
C LYS A 62 10.73 15.13 13.58
N GLU A 63 11.92 14.68 13.18
CA GLU A 63 12.11 13.89 11.96
C GLU A 63 11.40 12.56 12.05
N ASN A 64 11.52 11.83 13.17
CA ASN A 64 10.82 10.56 13.38
C ASN A 64 9.29 10.74 13.30
N ALA A 65 8.76 11.82 13.89
CA ALA A 65 7.34 12.15 13.78
C ALA A 65 6.93 12.45 12.32
N ARG A 66 7.75 13.19 11.58
CA ARG A 66 7.52 13.46 10.15
C ARG A 66 7.57 12.18 9.31
N LEU A 67 8.59 11.34 9.53
CA LEU A 67 8.77 10.06 8.85
C LEU A 67 7.61 9.11 9.13
N LYS A 68 7.14 9.03 10.37
CA LYS A 68 5.96 8.23 10.74
C LYS A 68 4.70 8.68 10.01
N ARG A 69 4.46 9.99 9.90
CA ARG A 69 3.32 10.52 9.13
C ARG A 69 3.40 10.12 7.67
N MET A 70 4.54 10.37 7.02
CA MET A 70 4.73 10.01 5.61
C MET A 70 4.58 8.49 5.39
N LEU A 71 5.08 7.67 6.32
CA LEU A 71 4.90 6.22 6.25
C LEU A 71 3.42 5.82 6.35
N VAL A 72 2.68 6.43 7.27
CA VAL A 72 1.24 6.18 7.42
C VAL A 72 0.49 6.58 6.15
N ASP A 73 0.76 7.76 5.60
CA ASP A 73 0.10 8.24 4.38
C ASP A 73 0.38 7.31 3.18
N GLU A 74 1.62 6.86 3.02
CA GLU A 74 2.01 5.87 2.01
C GLU A 74 1.35 4.51 2.21
N MET A 75 1.21 4.06 3.45
CA MET A 75 0.53 2.80 3.77
C MET A 75 -0.97 2.88 3.46
N LEU A 76 -1.62 3.97 3.87
CA LEU A 76 -3.03 4.22 3.56
C LEU A 76 -3.26 4.30 2.04
N GLY A 77 -2.38 5.00 1.31
CA GLY A 77 -2.42 5.04 -0.15
C GLY A 77 -2.34 3.65 -0.78
N LYS A 78 -1.44 2.78 -0.29
CA LYS A 78 -1.33 1.39 -0.76
C LYS A 78 -2.57 0.56 -0.43
N GLU A 79 -3.21 0.77 0.71
CA GLU A 79 -4.43 0.07 1.10
C GLU A 79 -5.62 0.49 0.22
N HIS A 80 -5.83 1.79 0.01
CA HIS A 80 -6.86 2.29 -0.90
C HIS A 80 -6.68 1.75 -2.34
N LEU A 81 -5.44 1.70 -2.83
CA LEU A 81 -5.15 1.15 -4.16
C LEU A 81 -5.48 -0.36 -4.24
N LYS A 82 -5.18 -1.13 -3.19
CA LYS A 82 -5.56 -2.55 -3.12
C LYS A 82 -7.08 -2.73 -3.10
N GLU A 83 -7.79 -1.93 -2.31
CA GLU A 83 -9.24 -2.00 -2.21
C GLU A 83 -9.93 -1.64 -3.54
N ALA A 84 -9.48 -0.57 -4.20
CA ALA A 84 -9.97 -0.19 -5.52
C ALA A 84 -9.72 -1.29 -6.55
N LEU A 85 -8.54 -1.92 -6.49
CA LEU A 85 -8.22 -3.04 -7.36
C LEU A 85 -9.14 -4.24 -7.11
N GLU A 86 -9.47 -4.56 -5.85
CA GLU A 86 -10.38 -5.66 -5.51
C GLU A 86 -11.82 -5.42 -5.98
N LYS A 87 -12.36 -4.23 -5.75
CA LYS A 87 -13.79 -3.95 -5.97
C LYS A 87 -14.13 -3.59 -7.42
N THR A 88 -13.20 -3.00 -8.18
CA THR A 88 -13.55 -2.34 -9.45
C THR A 88 -13.09 -3.11 -10.68
N VAL A 89 -12.07 -3.96 -10.57
CA VAL A 89 -11.37 -4.49 -11.74
C VAL A 89 -11.66 -5.98 -11.95
N SER A 90 -12.15 -6.33 -13.14
CA SER A 90 -12.38 -7.74 -13.50
C SER A 90 -11.07 -8.55 -13.46
N PRO A 91 -11.11 -9.85 -13.13
CA PRO A 91 -9.91 -10.70 -13.11
C PRO A 91 -9.14 -10.71 -14.44
N GLY A 92 -9.85 -10.57 -15.57
CA GLY A 92 -9.24 -10.47 -16.90
C GLY A 92 -8.43 -9.18 -17.07
N HIS A 93 -8.90 -8.06 -16.55
CA HIS A 93 -8.20 -6.79 -16.66
C HIS A 93 -6.99 -6.71 -15.71
N LYS A 94 -7.12 -7.23 -14.48
CA LYS A 94 -5.97 -7.39 -13.55
C LYS A 94 -4.85 -8.19 -14.20
N ARG A 95 -5.22 -9.27 -14.88
CA ARG A 95 -4.26 -10.12 -15.59
C ARG A 95 -3.53 -9.36 -16.70
N GLN A 96 -4.25 -8.60 -17.52
CA GLN A 96 -3.62 -7.81 -18.60
C GLN A 96 -2.58 -6.84 -18.05
N ILE A 97 -2.88 -6.16 -16.94
CA ILE A 97 -1.94 -5.24 -16.28
C ILE A 97 -0.74 -6.02 -15.73
N ALA A 98 -0.98 -7.13 -15.04
CA ALA A 98 0.07 -8.00 -14.53
C ALA A 98 1.00 -8.50 -15.65
N GLU A 99 0.44 -8.88 -16.80
CA GLU A 99 1.20 -9.35 -17.97
C GLU A 99 2.06 -8.25 -18.58
N LYS A 100 1.55 -7.02 -18.66
CA LYS A 100 2.32 -5.83 -19.08
C LYS A 100 3.49 -5.53 -18.14
N LEU A 101 3.28 -5.64 -16.83
CA LEU A 101 4.33 -5.39 -15.85
C LEU A 101 5.44 -6.45 -15.88
N VAL A 102 5.05 -7.72 -16.09
CA VAL A 102 5.99 -8.83 -16.19
C VAL A 102 6.78 -8.78 -17.50
N SER A 103 6.11 -8.54 -18.63
CA SER A 103 6.78 -8.39 -19.94
C SER A 103 7.67 -7.15 -19.99
N GLY A 104 7.31 -6.08 -19.30
CA GLY A 104 8.15 -4.89 -19.13
C GLY A 104 9.29 -5.04 -18.11
N GLY A 105 9.51 -6.24 -17.55
CA GLY A 105 10.62 -6.52 -16.63
C GLY A 105 10.51 -5.87 -15.25
N ARG A 106 9.36 -5.26 -14.91
CA ARG A 106 9.18 -4.56 -13.63
C ARG A 106 8.98 -5.49 -12.44
N CYS A 107 8.45 -6.69 -12.69
CA CYS A 107 8.24 -7.69 -11.66
C CYS A 107 8.17 -9.11 -12.23
N THR A 108 8.35 -10.11 -11.37
CA THR A 108 8.14 -11.51 -11.75
C THR A 108 6.65 -11.85 -11.76
N ALA A 109 6.25 -12.86 -12.54
CA ALA A 109 4.86 -13.35 -12.57
C ALA A 109 4.32 -13.70 -11.17
N ARG A 110 5.18 -14.25 -10.30
CA ARG A 110 4.83 -14.58 -8.90
C ARG A 110 4.53 -13.33 -8.08
N ALA A 111 5.37 -12.29 -8.20
CA ALA A 111 5.15 -11.02 -7.51
C ALA A 111 3.88 -10.34 -8.03
N ALA A 112 3.68 -10.28 -9.34
CA ALA A 112 2.47 -9.73 -9.95
C ALA A 112 1.20 -10.44 -9.44
N CYS A 113 1.15 -11.78 -9.46
CA CYS A 113 0.00 -12.51 -8.94
C CYS A 113 -0.31 -12.17 -7.47
N ARG A 114 0.73 -12.02 -6.63
CA ARG A 114 0.58 -11.63 -5.22
C ARG A 114 0.07 -10.19 -5.06
N HIS A 115 0.59 -9.24 -5.84
CA HIS A 115 0.18 -7.83 -5.77
C HIS A 115 -1.25 -7.61 -6.28
N PHE A 116 -1.66 -8.36 -7.31
CA PHE A 116 -2.97 -8.22 -7.93
C PHE A 116 -4.05 -9.15 -7.36
N GLY A 117 -3.71 -9.98 -6.37
CA GLY A 117 -4.64 -10.97 -5.81
C GLY A 117 -5.11 -12.02 -6.82
N LEU A 118 -4.29 -12.31 -7.84
CA LEU A 118 -4.63 -13.26 -8.90
C LEU A 118 -4.11 -14.65 -8.57
N HIS A 119 -4.93 -15.66 -8.82
CA HIS A 119 -4.44 -17.04 -8.81
C HIS A 119 -3.49 -17.27 -9.99
N ARG A 120 -2.45 -18.08 -9.78
CA ARG A 120 -1.41 -18.34 -10.79
C ARG A 120 -1.96 -19.04 -12.02
N SER A 121 -2.97 -19.90 -11.87
CA SER A 121 -3.64 -20.53 -13.02
C SER A 121 -4.37 -19.49 -13.88
N THR A 122 -4.99 -18.47 -13.29
CA THR A 122 -5.65 -17.38 -14.02
C THR A 122 -4.64 -16.56 -14.82
N PHE A 123 -3.47 -16.29 -14.23
CA PHE A 123 -2.38 -15.61 -14.93
C PHE A 123 -1.81 -16.47 -16.07
N ALA A 124 -1.54 -17.75 -15.81
CA ALA A 124 -0.97 -18.67 -16.78
C ALA A 124 -1.98 -19.17 -17.84
N TYR A 125 -3.28 -18.99 -17.61
CA TYR A 125 -4.32 -19.46 -18.51
C TYR A 125 -4.07 -18.94 -19.91
N ARG A 126 -4.20 -19.78 -20.94
CA ARG A 126 -4.24 -19.31 -22.32
C ARG A 126 -5.56 -19.76 -22.88
N ALA A 127 -6.34 -18.79 -23.39
CA ALA A 127 -7.56 -19.12 -24.09
C ALA A 127 -7.20 -20.06 -25.23
N LYS A 128 -7.82 -21.24 -25.27
CA LYS A 128 -7.67 -22.15 -26.39
C LYS A 128 -8.23 -21.44 -27.61
N GLN A 129 -7.42 -21.30 -28.66
CA GLN A 129 -7.91 -20.77 -29.91
C GLN A 129 -9.04 -21.67 -30.42
N PRO A 130 -10.15 -21.11 -30.92
CA PRO A 130 -11.19 -21.92 -31.52
C PRO A 130 -10.60 -22.69 -32.70
N ASP A 131 -10.81 -24.00 -32.74
CA ASP A 131 -10.45 -24.80 -33.92
C ASP A 131 -11.08 -24.19 -35.18
N ALA A 132 -10.40 -24.30 -36.32
CA ALA A 132 -10.88 -23.74 -37.58
C ALA A 132 -12.31 -24.20 -37.91
N TRP A 133 -12.63 -25.45 -37.57
CA TRP A 133 -13.98 -26.00 -37.65
C TRP A 133 -14.98 -25.31 -36.71
N LEU A 134 -14.63 -25.13 -35.43
CA LEU A 134 -15.48 -24.46 -34.45
C LEU A 134 -15.74 -23.00 -34.82
N SER A 135 -14.75 -22.31 -35.39
CA SER A 135 -14.89 -20.95 -35.90
C SER A 135 -15.89 -20.88 -37.06
N LYS A 136 -15.77 -21.80 -38.04
CA LYS A 136 -16.72 -21.95 -39.15
C LYS A 136 -18.13 -22.27 -38.67
N LEU A 137 -18.27 -23.17 -37.68
CA LEU A 137 -19.55 -23.52 -37.09
C LEU A 137 -20.19 -22.32 -36.39
N LYS A 138 -19.43 -21.58 -35.57
CA LYS A 138 -19.93 -20.36 -34.93
C LYS A 138 -20.42 -19.33 -35.95
N ALA A 139 -19.72 -19.19 -37.08
CA ALA A 139 -20.14 -18.33 -38.16
C ALA A 139 -21.46 -18.82 -38.79
N ALA A 140 -21.57 -20.11 -39.09
CA ALA A 140 -22.80 -20.72 -39.62
C ALA A 140 -23.99 -20.56 -38.68
N VAL A 141 -23.80 -20.78 -37.38
CA VAL A 141 -24.82 -20.57 -36.34
C VAL A 141 -25.28 -19.12 -36.30
N ARG A 142 -24.36 -18.15 -36.33
CA ARG A 142 -24.73 -16.72 -36.37
C ARG A 142 -25.51 -16.37 -37.64
N ARG A 143 -25.08 -16.87 -38.81
CA ARG A 143 -25.80 -16.66 -40.07
C ARG A 143 -27.22 -17.19 -39.99
N ALA A 144 -27.39 -18.44 -39.57
CA ALA A 144 -28.72 -19.06 -39.45
C ALA A 144 -29.60 -18.35 -38.42
N SER A 145 -29.03 -17.91 -37.30
CA SER A 145 -29.76 -17.15 -36.28
C SER A 145 -30.18 -15.76 -36.75
N ASN A 146 -29.40 -15.12 -37.61
CA ASN A 146 -29.73 -13.81 -38.16
C ASN A 146 -30.76 -13.90 -39.30
N LEU A 147 -30.71 -14.98 -40.10
CA LEU A 147 -31.67 -15.24 -41.17
C LEU A 147 -33.04 -15.70 -40.64
N TYR A 148 -33.05 -16.40 -39.51
CA TYR A 148 -34.27 -16.93 -38.89
C TYR A 148 -34.35 -16.57 -37.39
N PRO A 149 -34.55 -15.30 -37.01
CA PRO A 149 -34.60 -14.86 -35.61
C PRO A 149 -35.74 -15.51 -34.80
N GLU A 150 -36.83 -15.90 -35.46
CA GLU A 150 -37.98 -16.58 -34.87
C GLU A 150 -37.69 -18.06 -34.50
N MET A 151 -36.58 -18.61 -34.99
CA MET A 151 -36.22 -20.00 -34.77
C MET A 151 -35.31 -20.14 -33.54
N GLY A 152 -35.80 -20.86 -32.52
CA GLY A 152 -34.97 -21.26 -31.38
C GLY A 152 -33.89 -22.29 -31.75
N TYR A 153 -32.93 -22.47 -30.84
CA TYR A 153 -31.78 -23.39 -30.99
C TYR A 153 -32.12 -24.77 -31.60
N PRO A 154 -33.18 -25.50 -31.18
CA PRO A 154 -33.48 -26.82 -31.74
C PRO A 154 -33.85 -26.83 -33.23
N LYS A 155 -34.41 -25.72 -33.73
CA LYS A 155 -34.76 -25.56 -35.15
C LYS A 155 -33.52 -25.19 -35.97
N ILE A 156 -32.72 -24.24 -35.47
CA ILE A 156 -31.44 -23.86 -36.08
C ILE A 156 -30.49 -25.06 -36.15
N ALA A 157 -30.37 -25.86 -35.08
CA ALA A 157 -29.53 -27.05 -35.08
C ALA A 157 -29.98 -28.09 -36.12
N ARG A 158 -31.30 -28.26 -36.34
CA ARG A 158 -31.82 -29.13 -37.40
C ARG A 158 -31.51 -28.60 -38.80
N LEU A 159 -31.61 -27.29 -39.00
CA LEU A 159 -31.26 -26.64 -40.27
C LEU A 159 -29.77 -26.84 -40.59
N LEU A 160 -28.90 -26.59 -39.62
CA LEU A 160 -27.46 -26.81 -39.76
C LEU A 160 -27.12 -28.29 -40.04
N LYS A 161 -27.83 -29.25 -39.43
CA LYS A 161 -27.68 -30.68 -39.79
C LYS A 161 -28.04 -30.97 -41.26
N ARG A 162 -29.09 -30.34 -41.78
CA ARG A 162 -29.50 -30.50 -43.20
C ARG A 162 -28.48 -29.89 -44.15
N GLU A 163 -27.80 -28.83 -43.75
CA GLU A 163 -26.68 -28.22 -44.46
C GLU A 163 -25.37 -29.04 -44.36
N GLY A 164 -25.40 -30.21 -43.72
CA GLY A 164 -24.24 -31.10 -43.58
C GLY A 164 -23.31 -30.76 -42.41
N TRP A 165 -23.69 -29.84 -41.52
CA TRP A 165 -22.92 -29.58 -40.30
C TRP A 165 -23.16 -30.67 -39.27
N SER A 166 -22.08 -31.21 -38.71
CA SER A 166 -22.16 -31.98 -37.48
C SER A 166 -22.47 -31.03 -36.32
N VAL A 167 -23.68 -31.10 -35.76
CA VAL A 167 -24.15 -30.28 -34.61
C VAL A 167 -24.98 -31.14 -33.64
N GLY A 168 -24.77 -31.03 -32.32
CA GLY A 168 -25.57 -31.74 -31.30
C GLY A 168 -24.85 -32.04 -30.00
N THR A 169 -25.60 -32.52 -29.00
CA THR A 169 -25.15 -32.78 -27.61
C THR A 169 -24.15 -33.94 -27.45
N ARG A 170 -23.86 -34.69 -28.53
CA ARG A 170 -22.92 -35.82 -28.55
C ARG A 170 -21.80 -35.63 -29.57
N MET A 171 -21.21 -34.45 -29.58
CA MET A 171 -19.84 -34.32 -30.06
C MET A 171 -19.01 -33.99 -28.83
N VAL A 172 -18.11 -34.90 -28.50
CA VAL A 172 -17.17 -34.95 -27.36
C VAL A 172 -16.95 -33.62 -26.65
#